data_AF-A0A1G2FDP2-F1
#
_entry.id   AF-A0A1G2FDP2-F1
#
_cell.length_a   1.000
_cell.length_b   1.000
_cell.length_c   1.000
_cell.angle_alpha   90.00
_cell.angle_beta   90.00
_cell.angle_gamma   90.00
#
_symmetry.space_group_name_H-M   'P 1'
#
loop_
_entity.id
_entity.type
_entity.pdbx_description
1 polymer ?
#
loop_
_entity_poly.entity_id
_entity_poly.type
_entity_poly.pdbx_seq_one_letter_code
_entity_poly.pdbx_strand_id
1 'polypeptide(L)'
;MFYFLFIILLVALIFLTLTNYLQLNRKQRGLGLTFQSLESAAFFKKENLTGPIFNNYDIGGYLIYNLYPQEKVFVDNRPEAYPASFFEDTYKPMQLKEEKWQTYSEEYNFNAIFFTHQEATPWGRNFLKQRFPDKNWALVYADSQAVIFLKNKAVNQALINKFQITPENIKEKISLLISSPELKTKMAALNLLGLTGRDDLALNLAQEALNNHPQEGQIYLELASIESRTGRLNDLLSAQRHLEKAIELGEDLPSVYNQLGLIHFQLNQFEQAKKAWQKALKINKKDEVAKDYLRQYEKLNLP
;
A
#
# COMPACT_ATOMS: atom_id res chain seq x y z
N MET A 1 -14.96 -16.73 56.42
CA MET A 1 -13.81 -16.28 55.60
C MET A 1 -13.89 -16.83 54.17
N PHE A 2 -14.06 -18.13 53.97
CA PHE A 2 -14.17 -18.74 52.62
C PHE A 2 -15.31 -18.21 51.75
N TYR A 3 -16.51 -18.01 52.31
CA TYR A 3 -17.65 -17.47 51.56
C TYR A 3 -17.43 -16.03 51.05
N PHE A 4 -16.72 -15.21 51.81
CA PHE A 4 -16.42 -13.83 51.42
C PHE A 4 -15.40 -13.78 50.28
N LEU A 5 -14.37 -14.65 50.34
CA LEU A 5 -13.38 -14.79 49.27
C LEU A 5 -14.00 -15.31 47.97
N PHE A 6 -14.96 -16.24 48.08
CA PHE A 6 -15.69 -16.79 46.94
C PHE A 6 -16.54 -15.73 46.22
N ILE A 7 -17.24 -14.87 46.98
CA ILE A 7 -18.04 -13.77 46.40
C ILE A 7 -17.13 -12.77 45.66
N ILE A 8 -15.96 -12.44 46.22
CA ILE A 8 -15.00 -11.54 45.57
C ILE A 8 -14.49 -12.13 44.26
N LEU A 9 -14.13 -13.42 44.25
CA LEU A 9 -13.70 -14.12 43.03
C LEU A 9 -14.81 -14.19 41.97
N LEU A 10 -16.05 -14.43 42.39
CA LEU A 10 -17.20 -14.47 41.48
C LEU A 10 -17.47 -13.10 40.86
N VAL A 11 -17.41 -12.03 41.65
CA VAL A 11 -17.57 -10.65 41.16
C VAL A 11 -16.42 -10.26 40.23
N ALA A 12 -15.18 -10.64 40.56
CA ALA A 12 -14.03 -10.41 39.70
C ALA A 12 -14.17 -11.15 38.36
N LEU A 13 -14.65 -12.40 38.37
CA LEU A 13 -14.89 -13.18 37.16
C LEU A 13 -16.03 -12.59 36.30
N ILE A 14 -17.11 -12.14 36.94
CA ILE A 14 -18.22 -11.45 36.27
C ILE A 14 -17.73 -10.13 35.68
N PHE A 15 -16.90 -9.37 36.39
CA PHE A 15 -16.32 -8.13 35.88
C PHE A 15 -15.34 -8.36 34.71
N LEU A 16 -14.52 -9.41 34.78
CA LEU A 16 -13.62 -9.82 33.68
C LEU A 16 -14.40 -10.29 32.45
N THR A 17 -15.49 -11.04 32.64
CA THR A 17 -16.34 -11.50 31.54
C THR A 17 -17.19 -10.39 30.97
N LEU A 18 -17.70 -9.45 31.78
CA LEU A 18 -18.39 -8.25 31.28
C LEU A 18 -17.45 -7.30 30.55
N THR A 19 -16.24 -7.07 31.06
CA THR A 19 -15.26 -6.20 30.37
C THR A 19 -14.79 -6.84 29.06
N ASN A 20 -14.52 -8.15 29.03
CA ASN A 20 -14.26 -8.89 27.80
C ASN A 20 -15.46 -8.88 26.86
N TYR A 21 -16.69 -9.07 27.36
CA TYR A 21 -17.92 -9.04 26.55
C TYR A 21 -18.19 -7.65 25.98
N LEU A 22 -17.93 -6.58 26.73
CA LEU A 22 -18.04 -5.19 26.28
C LEU A 22 -16.90 -4.81 25.30
N GLN A 23 -15.68 -5.35 25.46
CA GLN A 23 -14.61 -5.24 24.47
C GLN A 23 -14.92 -6.04 23.19
N LEU A 24 -15.48 -7.24 23.30
CA LEU A 24 -15.93 -8.06 22.18
C LEU A 24 -17.14 -7.44 21.47
N ASN A 25 -18.08 -6.82 22.18
CA ASN A 25 -19.21 -6.12 21.58
C ASN A 25 -18.85 -4.73 21.02
N ARG A 26 -17.70 -4.14 21.36
CA ARG A 26 -17.15 -3.00 20.60
C ARG A 26 -16.60 -3.45 19.22
N LYS A 27 -16.23 -4.72 19.05
CA LYS A 27 -16.04 -5.36 17.74
C LYS A 27 -17.40 -5.87 17.22
N GLN A 28 -18.31 -4.97 16.80
CA GLN A 28 -19.59 -5.43 16.26
C GLN A 28 -19.45 -6.16 14.92
N ARG A 29 -19.91 -7.42 14.94
CA ARG A 29 -20.73 -8.15 13.95
C ARG A 29 -20.28 -8.11 12.48
N GLY A 30 -19.35 -9.01 12.19
CA GLY A 30 -19.07 -9.58 10.87
C GLY A 30 -17.79 -10.39 10.95
N LEU A 31 -17.79 -11.65 10.50
CA LEU A 31 -16.51 -12.37 10.30
C LEU A 31 -15.71 -11.60 9.24
N GLY A 32 -14.61 -10.96 9.65
CA GLY A 32 -13.70 -10.24 8.75
C GLY A 32 -13.89 -8.72 8.62
N LEU A 33 -14.89 -8.10 9.27
CA LEU A 33 -15.06 -6.64 9.25
C LEU A 33 -14.41 -6.00 10.48
N THR A 34 -13.28 -5.32 10.29
CA THR A 34 -12.75 -4.38 11.31
C THR A 34 -13.41 -3.02 11.12
N PHE A 35 -13.66 -2.27 12.19
CA PHE A 35 -14.29 -0.93 12.12
C PHE A 35 -13.55 0.02 11.14
N GLN A 36 -12.22 -0.05 11.10
CA GLN A 36 -11.37 0.71 10.18
C GLN A 36 -11.58 0.32 8.70
N SER A 37 -12.02 -0.90 8.40
CA SER A 37 -12.21 -1.35 7.00
C SER A 37 -13.36 -0.65 6.28
N LEU A 38 -14.28 0.01 6.99
CA LEU A 38 -15.47 0.65 6.40
C LEU A 38 -15.35 2.19 6.26
N GLU A 39 -14.27 2.80 6.77
CA GLU A 39 -14.19 4.25 6.89
C GLU A 39 -14.06 4.96 5.54
N SER A 40 -13.30 4.40 4.59
CA SER A 40 -13.16 4.97 3.25
C SER A 40 -14.48 5.08 2.48
N ALA A 41 -15.32 4.04 2.49
CA ALA A 41 -16.65 4.11 1.87
C ALA A 41 -17.62 5.00 2.66
N ALA A 42 -17.51 5.05 3.99
CA ALA A 42 -18.30 5.96 4.81
C ALA A 42 -17.95 7.43 4.51
N PHE A 43 -16.66 7.75 4.36
CA PHE A 43 -16.18 9.06 3.93
C PHE A 43 -16.73 9.42 2.55
N PHE A 44 -16.61 8.50 1.58
CA PHE A 44 -17.10 8.71 0.21
C PHE A 44 -18.58 9.11 0.20
N LYS A 45 -19.43 8.39 0.96
CA LYS A 45 -20.86 8.69 1.09
C LYS A 45 -21.14 9.97 1.85
N LYS A 46 -20.51 10.15 3.01
CA LYS A 46 -20.77 11.27 3.92
C LYS A 46 -20.45 12.61 3.27
N GLU A 47 -19.36 12.68 2.52
CA GLU A 47 -18.93 13.90 1.84
C GLU A 47 -19.48 14.01 0.41
N ASN A 48 -20.39 13.11 0.01
CA ASN A 48 -21.05 13.09 -1.31
C ASN A 48 -20.07 13.08 -2.49
N LEU A 49 -18.99 12.30 -2.38
CA LEU A 49 -18.14 12.03 -3.54
C LEU A 49 -18.95 11.23 -4.57
N THR A 50 -18.60 11.39 -5.84
CA THR A 50 -19.30 10.73 -6.95
C THR A 50 -18.32 10.12 -7.95
N GLY A 51 -18.76 9.11 -8.67
CA GLY A 51 -18.02 8.51 -9.77
C GLY A 51 -18.12 9.30 -11.09
N PRO A 52 -17.73 8.69 -12.23
CA PRO A 52 -17.32 7.28 -12.37
C PRO A 52 -16.04 6.95 -11.58
N ILE A 53 -16.02 5.79 -10.92
CA ILE A 53 -14.91 5.33 -10.07
C ILE A 53 -14.00 4.41 -10.88
N PHE A 54 -12.70 4.70 -10.89
CA PHE A 54 -11.68 3.72 -11.25
C PHE A 54 -11.15 3.05 -9.98
N ASN A 55 -11.37 1.75 -9.84
CA ASN A 55 -10.92 0.98 -8.68
C ASN A 55 -9.95 -0.12 -9.08
N ASN A 56 -9.11 -0.56 -8.13
CA ASN A 56 -8.32 -1.77 -8.34
C ASN A 56 -9.16 -3.02 -8.05
N TYR A 57 -8.70 -4.15 -8.58
CA TYR A 57 -9.42 -5.42 -8.55
C TYR A 57 -9.79 -5.85 -7.13
N ASP A 58 -8.87 -5.71 -6.19
CA ASP A 58 -9.03 -6.21 -4.81
C ASP A 58 -10.15 -5.51 -4.03
N ILE A 59 -10.50 -4.26 -4.38
CA ILE A 59 -11.49 -3.47 -3.65
C ILE A 59 -12.90 -3.53 -4.27
N GLY A 60 -13.07 -4.19 -5.42
CA GLY A 60 -14.33 -4.20 -6.17
C GLY A 60 -15.53 -4.65 -5.35
N GLY A 61 -15.47 -5.82 -4.71
CA GLY A 61 -16.55 -6.35 -3.87
C GLY A 61 -16.90 -5.45 -2.68
N TYR A 62 -15.90 -4.81 -2.07
CA TYR A 62 -16.10 -3.85 -0.97
C TYR A 62 -16.89 -2.62 -1.44
N LEU A 63 -16.55 -2.06 -2.60
CA LEU A 63 -17.25 -0.90 -3.15
C LEU A 63 -18.68 -1.24 -3.56
N ILE A 64 -18.89 -2.42 -4.17
CA ILE A 64 -20.25 -2.90 -4.50
C ILE A 64 -21.10 -2.99 -3.25
N TYR A 65 -20.59 -3.61 -2.18
CA TYR A 65 -21.34 -3.75 -0.93
C TYR A 65 -21.73 -2.39 -0.32
N ASN A 66 -20.86 -1.38 -0.43
CA ASN A 66 -21.05 -0.11 0.28
C ASN A 66 -21.69 1.01 -0.53
N LEU A 67 -21.53 1.02 -1.85
CA LEU A 67 -21.87 2.15 -2.73
C LEU A 67 -22.93 1.81 -3.80
N TYR A 68 -23.25 0.53 -4.01
CA TYR A 68 -24.35 0.15 -4.91
C TYR A 68 -25.71 0.50 -4.27
N PRO A 69 -26.71 0.97 -5.04
CA PRO A 69 -26.72 1.19 -6.50
C PRO A 69 -26.23 2.56 -6.97
N GLN A 70 -25.85 3.46 -6.07
CA GLN A 70 -25.52 4.84 -6.41
C GLN A 70 -24.25 4.95 -7.27
N GLU A 71 -23.25 4.12 -6.98
CA GLU A 71 -22.00 4.07 -7.74
C GLU A 71 -21.75 2.67 -8.28
N LYS A 72 -21.16 2.62 -9.48
CA LYS A 72 -20.70 1.39 -10.11
C LYS A 72 -19.18 1.31 -10.01
N VAL A 73 -18.67 0.11 -9.78
CA VAL A 73 -17.24 -0.18 -9.89
C VAL A 73 -16.83 -0.29 -11.35
N PHE A 74 -15.58 0.05 -11.65
CA PHE A 74 -14.99 -0.23 -12.95
C PHE A 74 -14.65 -1.71 -13.10
N VAL A 75 -14.16 -2.33 -12.03
CA VAL A 75 -13.83 -3.75 -11.99
C VAL A 75 -14.37 -4.43 -10.74
N ASP A 76 -15.04 -5.57 -10.93
CA ASP A 76 -15.51 -6.50 -9.90
C ASP A 76 -14.43 -7.56 -9.64
N ASN A 77 -14.36 -8.08 -8.40
CA ASN A 77 -13.35 -9.06 -7.99
C ASN A 77 -13.70 -10.53 -8.33
N ARG A 78 -14.74 -10.76 -9.13
CA ARG A 78 -15.09 -12.06 -9.73
C ARG A 78 -14.44 -12.18 -11.12
N PRO A 79 -13.40 -13.01 -11.29
CA PRO A 79 -12.63 -13.05 -12.54
C PRO A 79 -13.48 -13.53 -13.73
N GLU A 80 -14.50 -14.35 -13.50
CA GLU A 80 -15.46 -14.84 -14.50
C GLU A 80 -16.39 -13.75 -15.05
N ALA A 81 -16.45 -12.58 -14.40
CA ALA A 81 -17.28 -11.45 -14.86
C ALA A 81 -16.69 -10.74 -16.09
N TYR A 82 -15.43 -11.02 -16.46
CA TYR A 82 -14.74 -10.33 -17.55
C TYR A 82 -13.97 -11.31 -18.46
N PRO A 83 -13.89 -11.05 -19.76
CA PRO A 83 -13.02 -11.82 -20.64
C PRO A 83 -11.54 -11.53 -20.31
N ALA A 84 -10.65 -12.49 -20.53
CA ALA A 84 -9.21 -12.31 -20.30
C ALA A 84 -8.63 -11.11 -21.08
N SER A 85 -9.15 -10.84 -22.29
CA SER A 85 -8.76 -9.68 -23.11
C SER A 85 -9.02 -8.34 -22.41
N PHE A 86 -10.07 -8.21 -21.60
CA PHE A 86 -10.29 -6.99 -20.81
C PHE A 86 -9.11 -6.69 -19.89
N PHE A 87 -8.57 -7.73 -19.22
CA PHE A 87 -7.44 -7.55 -18.32
C PHE A 87 -6.14 -7.26 -19.05
N GLU A 88 -5.85 -7.98 -20.14
CA GLU A 88 -4.60 -7.85 -20.89
C GLU A 88 -4.57 -6.60 -21.78
N ASP A 89 -5.70 -6.20 -22.37
CA ASP A 89 -5.76 -5.15 -23.39
C ASP A 89 -6.21 -3.79 -22.82
N THR A 90 -6.92 -3.79 -21.68
CA THR A 90 -7.49 -2.56 -21.09
C THR A 90 -7.01 -2.33 -19.66
N TYR A 91 -7.39 -3.18 -18.70
CA TYR A 91 -7.25 -2.89 -17.27
C TYR A 91 -5.79 -2.84 -16.78
N LYS A 92 -4.94 -3.81 -17.15
CA LYS A 92 -3.51 -3.78 -16.78
C LYS A 92 -2.76 -2.69 -17.54
N PRO A 93 -2.94 -2.50 -18.88
CA PRO A 93 -2.29 -1.41 -19.60
C PRO A 93 -2.58 -0.01 -19.05
N MET A 94 -3.81 0.26 -18.60
CA MET A 94 -4.18 1.53 -17.94
C MET A 94 -3.33 1.83 -16.70
N GLN A 95 -2.82 0.80 -16.02
CA GLN A 95 -2.04 0.95 -14.80
C GLN A 95 -0.53 0.93 -15.05
N LEU A 96 -0.10 0.40 -16.19
CA LEU A 96 1.31 0.30 -16.58
C LEU A 96 1.80 1.48 -17.45
N LYS A 97 0.91 2.02 -18.31
CA LYS A 97 1.29 2.99 -19.33
C LYS A 97 0.47 4.28 -19.16
N GLU A 98 1.16 5.39 -18.89
CA GLU A 98 0.54 6.70 -18.70
C GLU A 98 -0.27 7.15 -19.92
N GLU A 99 0.21 6.91 -21.14
CA GLU A 99 -0.53 7.20 -22.38
C GLU A 99 -1.91 6.50 -22.39
N LYS A 100 -1.95 5.22 -22.02
CA LYS A 100 -3.20 4.46 -21.93
C LYS A 100 -4.09 4.97 -20.81
N TRP A 101 -3.51 5.32 -19.66
CA TRP A 101 -4.26 5.94 -18.57
C TRP A 101 -4.97 7.21 -19.04
N GLN A 102 -4.26 8.12 -19.71
CA GLN A 102 -4.82 9.38 -20.18
C GLN A 102 -5.98 9.14 -21.16
N THR A 103 -5.78 8.30 -22.18
CA THR A 103 -6.84 7.95 -23.15
C THR A 103 -8.09 7.41 -22.47
N TYR A 104 -7.96 6.39 -21.61
CA TYR A 104 -9.12 5.75 -20.99
C TYR A 104 -9.72 6.59 -19.86
N SER A 105 -8.94 7.42 -19.17
CA SER A 105 -9.45 8.33 -18.15
C SER A 105 -10.38 9.38 -18.73
N GLU A 106 -10.10 9.84 -19.95
CA GLU A 106 -10.97 10.71 -20.72
C GLU A 106 -12.18 9.96 -21.27
N GLU A 107 -11.97 8.80 -21.89
CA GLU A 107 -13.03 7.96 -22.47
C GLU A 107 -14.11 7.57 -21.44
N TYR A 108 -13.70 7.05 -20.29
CA TYR A 108 -14.61 6.68 -19.20
C TYR A 108 -14.99 7.87 -18.30
N ASN A 109 -14.39 9.03 -18.52
CA ASN A 109 -14.60 10.26 -17.76
C ASN A 109 -14.54 10.04 -16.24
N PHE A 110 -13.51 9.34 -15.75
CA PHE A 110 -13.39 9.04 -14.32
C PHE A 110 -13.36 10.32 -13.48
N ASN A 111 -14.10 10.31 -12.37
CA ASN A 111 -14.10 11.38 -11.38
C ASN A 111 -13.28 11.04 -10.14
N ALA A 112 -13.25 9.75 -9.79
CA ALA A 112 -12.60 9.27 -8.58
C ALA A 112 -11.72 8.05 -8.88
N ILE A 113 -10.60 7.95 -8.19
CA ILE A 113 -9.80 6.73 -8.10
C ILE A 113 -9.98 6.22 -6.68
N PHE A 114 -10.37 4.95 -6.51
CA PHE A 114 -10.57 4.33 -5.21
C PHE A 114 -9.82 3.00 -5.17
N PHE A 115 -8.64 3.02 -4.55
CA PHE A 115 -7.70 1.90 -4.56
C PHE A 115 -7.41 1.42 -3.14
N THR A 116 -7.17 0.13 -2.94
CA THR A 116 -6.33 -0.29 -1.81
C THR A 116 -4.87 0.08 -2.12
N HIS A 117 -4.17 0.65 -1.14
CA HIS A 117 -2.77 0.99 -1.28
C HIS A 117 -1.84 -0.14 -0.80
N GLN A 118 -2.39 -1.26 -0.31
CA GLN A 118 -1.66 -2.49 -0.02
C GLN A 118 -1.44 -3.38 -1.26
N GLU A 119 -1.55 -2.77 -2.44
CA GLU A 119 -1.52 -3.41 -3.76
C GLU A 119 -0.21 -4.18 -4.00
N ALA A 120 -0.34 -5.50 -4.20
CA ALA A 120 0.77 -6.41 -4.39
C ALA A 120 1.18 -6.58 -5.86
N THR A 121 0.38 -6.07 -6.80
CA THR A 121 0.66 -6.22 -8.23
C THR A 121 1.62 -5.15 -8.74
N PRO A 122 2.52 -5.49 -9.68
CA PRO A 122 3.44 -4.50 -10.25
C PRO A 122 2.73 -3.32 -10.93
N TRP A 123 1.62 -3.60 -11.63
CA TRP A 123 0.86 -2.56 -12.34
C TRP A 123 0.17 -1.60 -11.38
N GLY A 124 -0.51 -2.09 -10.34
CA GLY A 124 -1.21 -1.22 -9.40
C GLY A 124 -0.24 -0.40 -8.54
N ARG A 125 0.91 -0.96 -8.14
CA ARG A 125 1.99 -0.19 -7.49
C ARG A 125 2.53 0.91 -8.39
N ASN A 126 2.78 0.60 -9.67
CA ASN A 126 3.24 1.59 -10.64
C ASN A 126 2.19 2.71 -10.81
N PHE A 127 0.92 2.35 -10.93
CA PHE A 127 -0.16 3.30 -11.05
C PHE A 127 -0.22 4.26 -9.85
N LEU A 128 -0.21 3.74 -8.61
CA LEU A 128 -0.19 4.57 -7.41
C LEU A 128 1.02 5.51 -7.41
N LYS A 129 2.24 5.00 -7.65
CA LYS A 129 3.45 5.84 -7.74
C LYS A 129 3.31 7.00 -8.72
N GLN A 130 2.58 6.82 -9.82
CA GLN A 130 2.31 7.88 -10.80
C GLN A 130 1.19 8.83 -10.35
N ARG A 131 0.19 8.38 -9.57
CA ARG A 131 -0.91 9.21 -9.10
C ARG A 131 -0.58 10.12 -7.93
N PHE A 132 0.27 9.71 -6.99
CA PHE A 132 0.61 10.56 -5.85
C PHE A 132 1.18 11.96 -6.22
N PRO A 133 2.10 12.09 -7.20
CA PRO A 133 2.59 13.40 -7.66
C PRO A 133 1.72 14.06 -8.74
N ASP A 134 0.63 13.43 -9.18
CA ASP A 134 -0.16 13.89 -10.33
C ASP A 134 -1.05 15.09 -9.96
N LYS A 135 -0.82 16.23 -10.62
CA LYS A 135 -1.59 17.47 -10.37
C LYS A 135 -3.05 17.39 -10.82
N ASN A 136 -3.38 16.44 -11.71
CA ASN A 136 -4.75 16.22 -12.18
C ASN A 136 -5.57 15.38 -11.19
N TRP A 137 -4.94 14.77 -10.19
CA TRP A 137 -5.59 13.87 -9.24
C TRP A 137 -5.19 14.21 -7.81
N ALA A 138 -6.11 14.80 -7.05
CA ALA A 138 -5.88 15.19 -5.67
C ALA A 138 -6.20 14.02 -4.73
N LEU A 139 -5.23 13.56 -3.95
CA LEU A 139 -5.47 12.63 -2.84
C LEU A 139 -6.31 13.34 -1.77
N VAL A 140 -7.52 12.84 -1.49
CA VAL A 140 -8.44 13.45 -0.51
C VAL A 140 -8.74 12.56 0.69
N TYR A 141 -8.32 11.31 0.65
CA TYR A 141 -8.52 10.37 1.74
C TYR A 141 -7.44 9.29 1.74
N ALA A 142 -6.98 8.90 2.93
CA ALA A 142 -6.12 7.76 3.14
C ALA A 142 -6.39 7.14 4.53
N ASP A 143 -6.58 5.83 4.59
CA ASP A 143 -6.61 5.05 5.84
C ASP A 143 -5.55 3.93 5.79
N SER A 144 -5.66 2.90 6.65
CA SER A 144 -4.69 1.79 6.66
C SER A 144 -4.82 0.83 5.47
N GLN A 145 -5.87 0.95 4.66
CA GLN A 145 -6.22 0.06 3.56
C GLN A 145 -6.34 0.81 2.23
N ALA A 146 -7.05 1.93 2.19
CA ALA A 146 -7.52 2.58 0.98
C ALA A 146 -7.08 4.03 0.84
N VAL A 147 -7.00 4.45 -0.43
CA VAL A 147 -6.78 5.84 -0.83
C VAL A 147 -7.87 6.24 -1.82
N ILE A 148 -8.29 7.51 -1.74
CA ILE A 148 -9.24 8.10 -2.68
C ILE A 148 -8.63 9.34 -3.31
N PHE A 149 -8.54 9.37 -4.64
CA PHE A 149 -8.19 10.56 -5.39
C PHE A 149 -9.41 11.11 -6.10
N LEU A 150 -9.53 12.44 -6.17
CA LEU A 150 -10.51 13.14 -6.99
C LEU A 150 -9.84 13.84 -8.16
N LYS A 151 -10.48 13.80 -9.32
CA LYS A 151 -10.03 14.54 -10.49
C LYS A 151 -10.08 16.04 -10.18
N ASN A 152 -8.99 16.75 -10.45
CA ASN A 152 -8.83 18.17 -10.18
C ASN A 152 -9.61 19.00 -11.22
N LYS A 153 -10.92 19.15 -10.99
CA LYS A 153 -11.85 19.93 -11.84
C LYS A 153 -12.78 20.76 -10.97
N ALA A 154 -13.40 21.77 -11.57
CA ALA A 154 -14.22 22.78 -10.88
C ALA A 154 -15.21 22.19 -9.86
N VAL A 155 -15.95 21.14 -10.23
CA VAL A 155 -16.95 20.51 -9.36
C VAL A 155 -16.38 19.87 -8.09
N ASN A 156 -15.09 19.49 -8.09
CA ASN A 156 -14.44 18.86 -6.94
C ASN A 156 -13.64 19.85 -6.08
N GLN A 157 -13.49 21.12 -6.49
CA GLN A 157 -12.58 22.06 -5.83
C GLN A 157 -12.92 22.30 -4.36
N ALA A 158 -14.21 22.38 -4.02
CA ALA A 158 -14.63 22.55 -2.62
C ALA A 158 -14.18 21.37 -1.73
N LEU A 159 -14.29 20.13 -2.24
CA LEU A 159 -13.85 18.93 -1.53
C LEU A 159 -12.33 18.84 -1.48
N ILE A 160 -11.64 19.14 -2.58
CA ILE A 160 -10.18 19.14 -2.66
C ILE A 160 -9.61 20.14 -1.65
N ASN A 161 -10.07 21.39 -1.65
CA ASN A 161 -9.60 22.41 -0.71
C ASN A 161 -9.81 22.00 0.76
N LYS A 162 -10.85 21.23 1.06
CA LYS A 162 -11.16 20.76 2.42
C LYS A 162 -10.30 19.57 2.85
N PHE A 163 -10.06 18.63 1.94
CA PHE A 163 -9.57 17.30 2.30
C PHE A 163 -8.20 16.92 1.75
N GLN A 164 -7.67 17.68 0.79
CA GLN A 164 -6.44 17.30 0.11
C GLN A 164 -5.32 16.97 1.09
N ILE A 165 -4.71 15.80 0.85
CA ILE A 165 -3.53 15.31 1.54
C ILE A 165 -2.34 15.62 0.66
N THR A 166 -1.37 16.36 1.21
CA THR A 166 -0.16 16.78 0.54
C THR A 166 1.07 16.32 1.34
N PRO A 167 2.28 16.34 0.77
CA PRO A 167 3.49 16.05 1.53
C PRO A 167 3.62 16.92 2.79
N GLU A 168 3.15 18.17 2.77
CA GLU A 168 3.26 19.11 3.88
C GLU A 168 2.33 18.75 5.05
N ASN A 169 1.11 18.27 4.75
CA ASN A 169 0.09 18.03 5.78
C ASN A 169 -0.12 16.53 6.12
N ILE A 170 0.50 15.60 5.39
CA ILE A 170 0.23 14.18 5.56
C ILE A 170 0.42 13.69 6.99
N LYS A 171 1.45 14.16 7.70
CA LYS A 171 1.70 13.78 9.11
C LYS A 171 0.48 14.00 10.00
N GLU A 172 -0.23 15.10 9.80
CA GLU A 172 -1.45 15.41 10.54
C GLU A 172 -2.60 14.51 10.08
N LYS A 173 -2.79 14.41 8.75
CA LYS A 173 -3.89 13.68 8.12
C LYS A 173 -3.90 12.18 8.46
N ILE A 174 -2.73 11.55 8.58
CA ILE A 174 -2.59 10.13 8.95
C ILE A 174 -2.03 9.92 10.36
N SER A 175 -2.14 10.93 11.24
CA SER A 175 -1.58 10.88 12.60
C SER A 175 -2.03 9.65 13.40
N LEU A 176 -3.29 9.23 13.24
CA LEU A 176 -3.82 8.02 13.87
C LEU A 176 -3.09 6.75 13.41
N LEU A 177 -2.72 6.66 12.12
CA LEU A 177 -1.97 5.53 11.59
C LEU A 177 -0.53 5.53 12.13
N ILE A 178 0.11 6.70 12.16
CA ILE A 178 1.48 6.88 12.68
C ILE A 178 1.56 6.47 14.16
N SER A 179 0.58 6.89 14.96
CA SER A 179 0.54 6.61 16.41
C SER A 179 0.07 5.20 16.76
N SER A 180 -0.38 4.40 15.78
CA SER A 180 -0.97 3.09 16.06
C SER A 180 0.07 2.12 16.65
N PRO A 181 -0.24 1.39 17.73
CA PRO A 181 0.67 0.36 18.25
C PRO A 181 0.73 -0.88 17.36
N GLU A 182 -0.22 -1.04 16.42
CA GLU A 182 -0.29 -2.19 15.53
C GLU A 182 0.70 -2.03 14.38
N LEU A 183 1.61 -3.01 14.25
CA LEU A 183 2.61 -3.02 13.18
C LEU A 183 1.99 -2.90 11.80
N LYS A 184 0.95 -3.68 11.49
CA LYS A 184 0.25 -3.62 10.18
C LYS A 184 -0.22 -2.19 9.84
N THR A 185 -0.76 -1.47 10.81
CA THR A 185 -1.23 -0.09 10.62
C THR A 185 -0.06 0.88 10.46
N LYS A 186 1.04 0.69 11.21
CA LYS A 186 2.29 1.45 11.00
C LYS A 186 2.89 1.20 9.61
N MET A 187 2.88 -0.04 9.12
CA MET A 187 3.34 -0.39 7.77
C MET A 187 2.49 0.31 6.70
N ALA A 188 1.19 0.43 6.92
CA ALA A 188 0.32 1.20 6.02
C ALA A 188 0.71 2.69 6.00
N ALA A 189 0.98 3.28 7.18
CA ALA A 189 1.47 4.66 7.27
C ALA A 189 2.83 4.84 6.57
N LEU A 190 3.77 3.90 6.76
CA LEU A 190 5.08 3.91 6.09
C LEU A 190 4.94 3.94 4.57
N ASN A 191 4.11 3.07 4.02
CA ASN A 191 3.84 3.02 2.59
C ASN A 191 3.26 4.36 2.08
N LEU A 192 2.29 4.95 2.78
CA LEU A 192 1.71 6.26 2.41
C LEU A 192 2.74 7.40 2.46
N LEU A 193 3.59 7.43 3.50
CA LEU A 193 4.68 8.41 3.61
C LEU A 193 5.69 8.24 2.47
N GLY A 194 6.04 7.00 2.14
CA GLY A 194 6.91 6.69 1.01
C GLY A 194 6.31 7.08 -0.34
N LEU A 195 5.01 6.89 -0.54
CA LEU A 195 4.31 7.25 -1.78
C LEU A 195 4.11 8.77 -1.94
N THR A 196 4.06 9.52 -0.83
CA THR A 196 4.00 11.00 -0.83
C THR A 196 5.38 11.67 -0.83
N GLY A 197 6.46 10.90 -0.86
CA GLY A 197 7.83 11.43 -0.86
C GLY A 197 8.28 11.99 0.49
N ARG A 198 7.59 11.68 1.59
CA ARG A 198 7.98 12.04 2.96
C ARG A 198 8.90 10.97 3.55
N ASP A 199 10.02 10.75 2.87
CA ASP A 199 11.05 9.78 3.26
C ASP A 199 11.65 10.10 4.64
N ASP A 200 11.66 11.38 5.04
CA ASP A 200 12.08 11.84 6.37
C ASP A 200 11.17 11.29 7.49
N LEU A 201 9.86 11.30 7.28
CA LEU A 201 8.90 10.74 8.23
C LEU A 201 8.88 9.21 8.16
N ALA A 202 8.97 8.66 6.95
CA ALA A 202 8.98 7.22 6.73
C ALA A 202 10.19 6.57 7.44
N LEU A 203 11.38 7.15 7.31
CA LEU A 203 12.60 6.63 7.95
C LEU A 203 12.47 6.60 9.48
N ASN A 204 11.98 7.68 10.08
CA ASN A 204 11.78 7.76 11.53
C ASN A 204 10.78 6.70 12.02
N LEU A 205 9.65 6.56 11.33
CA LEU A 205 8.62 5.57 11.69
C LEU A 205 9.11 4.13 11.48
N ALA A 206 9.94 3.88 10.46
CA ALA A 206 10.49 2.56 10.18
C ALA A 206 11.52 2.17 11.24
N GLN A 207 12.35 3.11 11.68
CA GLN A 207 13.29 2.90 12.78
C GLN A 207 12.57 2.62 14.10
N GLU A 208 11.47 3.33 14.38
CA GLU A 208 10.64 3.06 15.55
C GLU A 208 9.99 1.67 15.46
N ALA A 209 9.46 1.30 14.31
CA ALA A 209 8.88 -0.03 14.08
C ALA A 209 9.95 -1.11 14.29
N LEU A 210 11.17 -0.91 13.77
CA LEU A 210 12.29 -1.84 13.90
C LEU A 210 12.70 -2.04 15.37
N ASN A 211 12.76 -0.96 16.16
CA ASN A 211 13.10 -1.04 17.58
C ASN A 211 12.11 -1.91 18.38
N ASN A 212 10.83 -1.88 18.00
CA ASN A 212 9.78 -2.66 18.65
C ASN A 212 9.66 -4.09 18.09
N HIS A 213 9.99 -4.28 16.82
CA HIS A 213 9.82 -5.54 16.09
C HIS A 213 11.09 -5.93 15.31
N PRO A 214 12.22 -6.20 15.98
CA PRO A 214 13.52 -6.41 15.33
C PRO A 214 13.63 -7.71 14.52
N GLN A 215 12.61 -8.57 14.56
CA GLN A 215 12.56 -9.83 13.81
C GLN A 215 11.57 -9.78 12.64
N GLU A 216 10.97 -8.62 12.35
CA GLU A 216 10.05 -8.46 11.22
C GLU A 216 10.83 -8.09 9.95
N GLY A 217 10.96 -9.05 9.02
CA GLY A 217 11.69 -8.87 7.76
C GLY A 217 11.14 -7.72 6.91
N GLN A 218 9.82 -7.54 6.89
CA GLN A 218 9.17 -6.49 6.12
C GLN A 218 9.64 -5.07 6.48
N ILE A 219 10.00 -4.81 7.74
CA ILE A 219 10.49 -3.49 8.17
C ILE A 219 11.84 -3.17 7.52
N TYR A 220 12.70 -4.17 7.41
CA TYR A 220 14.00 -4.02 6.75
C TYR A 220 13.85 -3.75 5.25
N LEU A 221 12.84 -4.35 4.59
CA LEU A 221 12.52 -4.04 3.20
C LEU A 221 12.10 -2.58 3.02
N GLU A 222 11.27 -2.04 3.93
CA GLU A 222 10.87 -0.63 3.87
C GLU A 222 12.06 0.31 4.10
N LEU A 223 12.93 0.01 5.08
CA LEU A 223 14.15 0.78 5.31
C LEU A 223 15.05 0.82 4.05
N ALA A 224 15.32 -0.34 3.46
CA ALA A 224 16.12 -0.41 2.23
C ALA A 224 15.47 0.35 1.06
N SER A 225 14.14 0.26 0.93
CA SER A 225 13.35 0.99 -0.08
C SER A 225 13.46 2.50 0.09
N ILE A 226 13.51 3.00 1.33
CA ILE A 226 13.66 4.43 1.63
C ILE A 226 15.11 4.88 1.38
N GLU A 227 16.09 4.15 1.92
CA GLU A 227 17.52 4.47 1.82
C GLU A 227 18.03 4.44 0.37
N SER A 228 17.54 3.49 -0.45
CA SER A 228 17.96 3.39 -1.86
C SER A 228 17.52 4.55 -2.75
N ARG A 229 16.51 5.34 -2.33
CA ARG A 229 16.01 6.49 -3.13
C ARG A 229 16.97 7.66 -3.16
N THR A 230 17.83 7.82 -2.15
CA THR A 230 18.74 8.96 -2.05
C THR A 230 19.94 8.82 -3.00
N GLY A 231 20.29 7.59 -3.37
CA GLY A 231 21.46 7.26 -4.21
C GLY A 231 22.81 7.57 -3.57
N ARG A 232 22.85 7.97 -2.29
CA ARG A 232 24.11 8.25 -1.58
C ARG A 232 24.80 6.94 -1.23
N LEU A 233 26.13 6.88 -1.39
CA LEU A 233 26.91 5.66 -1.17
C LEU A 233 26.64 4.99 0.19
N ASN A 234 26.62 5.76 1.28
CA ASN A 234 26.36 5.22 2.61
C ASN A 234 24.94 4.65 2.77
N ASP A 235 23.95 5.30 2.16
CA ASP A 235 22.56 4.86 2.21
C ASP A 235 22.38 3.60 1.37
N LEU A 236 23.03 3.49 0.20
CA LEU A 236 23.03 2.27 -0.62
C LEU A 236 23.67 1.08 0.10
N LEU A 237 24.78 1.29 0.82
CA LEU A 237 25.39 0.25 1.66
C LEU A 237 24.51 -0.13 2.85
N SER A 238 23.78 0.82 3.42
CA SER A 238 22.79 0.54 4.46
C SER A 238 21.63 -0.29 3.92
N ALA A 239 21.08 0.11 2.78
CA ALA A 239 19.99 -0.56 2.09
C ALA A 239 20.37 -2.00 1.72
N GLN A 240 21.58 -2.22 1.23
CA GLN A 240 22.09 -3.57 0.96
C GLN A 240 22.05 -4.45 2.22
N ARG A 241 22.58 -3.98 3.36
CA ARG A 241 22.58 -4.73 4.63
C ARG A 241 21.17 -5.00 5.12
N HIS A 242 20.25 -4.05 4.97
CA HIS A 242 18.85 -4.25 5.33
C HIS A 242 18.16 -5.28 4.44
N LEU A 243 18.40 -5.30 3.12
CA LEU A 243 17.87 -6.35 2.25
C LEU A 243 18.44 -7.72 2.60
N GLU A 244 19.75 -7.81 2.84
CA GLU A 244 20.38 -9.06 3.31
C GLU A 244 19.74 -9.54 4.61
N LYS A 245 19.49 -8.63 5.56
CA LYS A 245 18.82 -8.97 6.80
C LYS A 245 17.37 -9.41 6.61
N ALA A 246 16.63 -8.78 5.70
CA ALA A 246 15.27 -9.19 5.37
C ALA A 246 15.25 -10.61 4.80
N ILE A 247 16.20 -10.96 3.92
CA ILE A 247 16.36 -12.32 3.38
C ILE A 247 16.64 -13.32 4.51
N GLU A 248 17.53 -13.00 5.45
CA GLU A 248 17.81 -13.85 6.63
C GLU A 248 16.55 -14.11 7.47
N LEU A 249 15.66 -13.12 7.56
CA LEU A 249 14.41 -13.18 8.31
C LEU A 249 13.25 -13.83 7.53
N GLY A 250 13.49 -14.30 6.30
CA GLY A 250 12.53 -15.09 5.52
C GLY A 250 11.93 -14.39 4.31
N GLU A 251 12.31 -13.16 4.00
CA GLU A 251 11.84 -12.40 2.83
C GLU A 251 12.51 -12.86 1.51
N ASP A 252 12.44 -14.15 1.18
CA ASP A 252 12.99 -14.76 -0.05
C ASP A 252 12.04 -14.56 -1.25
N LEU A 253 11.87 -13.29 -1.67
CA LEU A 253 10.94 -12.88 -2.72
C LEU A 253 11.68 -12.31 -3.95
N PRO A 254 11.16 -12.49 -5.19
CA PRO A 254 11.79 -11.93 -6.40
C PRO A 254 12.02 -10.42 -6.32
N SER A 255 11.09 -9.67 -5.70
CA SER A 255 11.19 -8.21 -5.53
C SER A 255 12.39 -7.78 -4.70
N VAL A 256 12.78 -8.57 -3.69
CA VAL A 256 13.93 -8.27 -2.81
C VAL A 256 15.22 -8.41 -3.59
N TYR A 257 15.37 -9.47 -4.38
CA TYR A 257 16.53 -9.64 -5.25
C TYR A 257 16.56 -8.64 -6.42
N ASN A 258 15.40 -8.21 -6.91
CA ASN A 258 15.33 -7.12 -7.89
C ASN A 258 15.88 -5.81 -7.31
N GLN A 259 15.50 -5.46 -6.08
CA GLN A 259 16.03 -4.28 -5.37
C GLN A 259 17.53 -4.42 -5.06
N LEU A 260 17.96 -5.59 -4.59
CA LEU A 260 19.37 -5.86 -4.32
C LEU A 260 20.22 -5.73 -5.58
N GLY A 261 19.71 -6.22 -6.72
CA GLY A 261 20.39 -6.09 -8.00
C GLY A 261 20.53 -4.63 -8.45
N LEU A 262 19.50 -3.81 -8.27
CA LEU A 262 19.57 -2.37 -8.52
C LEU A 262 20.61 -1.67 -7.63
N ILE A 263 20.62 -1.97 -6.33
CA ILE A 263 21.57 -1.39 -5.37
C ILE A 263 23.00 -1.78 -5.74
N HIS A 264 23.26 -3.07 -6.02
CA HIS A 264 24.56 -3.52 -6.51
C HIS A 264 24.96 -2.79 -7.80
N PHE A 265 24.03 -2.61 -8.74
CA PHE A 265 24.30 -1.88 -9.97
C PHE A 265 24.69 -0.42 -9.69
N GLN A 266 23.97 0.28 -8.81
CA GLN A 266 24.29 1.65 -8.39
C GLN A 266 25.63 1.75 -7.65
N LEU A 267 26.04 0.67 -6.97
CA LEU A 267 27.35 0.54 -6.33
C LEU A 267 28.47 0.11 -7.30
N ASN A 268 28.20 0.01 -8.61
CA ASN A 268 29.10 -0.51 -9.65
C ASN A 268 29.54 -1.98 -9.43
N GLN A 269 28.76 -2.74 -8.66
CA GLN A 269 28.96 -4.17 -8.40
C GLN A 269 28.17 -5.00 -9.42
N PHE A 270 28.55 -4.85 -10.70
CA PHE A 270 27.77 -5.33 -11.85
C PHE A 270 27.53 -6.85 -11.85
N GLU A 271 28.54 -7.63 -11.46
CA GLU A 271 28.42 -9.09 -11.37
C GLU A 271 27.45 -9.53 -10.25
N GLN A 272 27.45 -8.83 -9.12
CA GLN A 272 26.51 -9.06 -8.03
C GLN A 272 25.10 -8.66 -8.44
N ALA A 273 24.95 -7.56 -9.19
CA ALA A 273 23.67 -7.12 -9.72
C ALA A 273 23.03 -8.19 -10.61
N LYS A 274 23.79 -8.71 -11.57
CA LYS A 274 23.39 -9.80 -12.46
C LYS A 274 22.99 -11.06 -11.69
N LYS A 275 23.79 -11.48 -10.70
CA LYS A 275 23.49 -12.65 -9.86
C LYS A 275 22.18 -12.48 -9.08
N ALA A 276 21.92 -11.28 -8.56
CA ALA A 276 20.68 -10.98 -7.85
C ALA A 276 19.46 -11.10 -8.79
N TRP A 277 19.48 -10.48 -9.97
CA TRP A 277 18.38 -10.61 -10.94
C TRP A 277 18.19 -12.04 -11.44
N GLN A 278 19.27 -12.81 -11.62
CA GLN A 278 19.18 -14.24 -11.92
C GLN A 278 18.54 -15.03 -10.77
N LYS A 279 18.83 -14.69 -9.51
CA LYS A 279 18.18 -15.29 -8.33
C LYS A 279 16.69 -14.94 -8.27
N ALA A 280 16.29 -13.71 -8.62
CA ALA A 280 14.87 -13.35 -8.77
C ALA A 280 14.16 -14.26 -9.79
N LEU A 281 14.78 -14.52 -10.95
CA LEU A 281 14.24 -15.45 -11.96
C LEU A 281 14.24 -16.92 -11.56
N LYS A 282 15.15 -17.33 -10.67
CA LYS A 282 15.11 -18.69 -10.08
C LYS A 282 13.87 -18.88 -9.21
N ILE A 283 13.47 -17.84 -8.47
CA ILE A 283 12.29 -17.85 -7.61
C ILE A 283 11.02 -17.74 -8.48
N ASN A 284 10.99 -16.80 -9.42
CA ASN A 284 9.90 -16.63 -10.37
C ASN A 284 10.41 -16.48 -11.81
N LYS A 285 10.28 -17.55 -12.60
CA LYS A 285 10.71 -17.59 -14.01
C LYS A 285 9.99 -16.56 -14.90
N LYS A 286 8.84 -16.04 -14.47
CA LYS A 286 8.04 -15.04 -15.18
C LYS A 286 8.20 -13.62 -14.60
N ASP A 287 9.20 -13.38 -13.77
CA ASP A 287 9.46 -12.04 -13.24
C ASP A 287 9.93 -11.11 -14.36
N GLU A 288 9.01 -10.31 -14.90
CA GLU A 288 9.30 -9.41 -16.03
C GLU A 288 10.28 -8.29 -15.65
N VAL A 289 10.30 -7.88 -14.38
CA VAL A 289 11.23 -6.85 -13.87
C VAL A 289 12.67 -7.37 -13.95
N ALA A 290 12.92 -8.58 -13.46
CA ALA A 290 14.23 -9.21 -13.52
C ALA A 290 14.69 -9.47 -14.96
N LYS A 291 13.78 -9.92 -15.84
CA LYS A 291 14.08 -10.10 -17.27
C LYS A 291 14.48 -8.79 -17.92
N ASP A 292 13.79 -7.70 -17.61
CA ASP A 292 14.09 -6.41 -18.20
C ASP A 292 15.44 -5.87 -17.72
N TYR A 293 15.74 -5.98 -16.42
CA TYR A 293 17.07 -5.59 -15.92
C TYR A 293 18.22 -6.40 -16.54
N LEU A 294 18.06 -7.71 -16.70
CA LEU A 294 19.07 -8.54 -17.37
C LEU A 294 19.25 -8.16 -18.85
N ARG A 295 18.15 -7.91 -19.56
CA ARG A 295 18.19 -7.42 -20.95
C ARG A 295 18.92 -6.07 -21.05
N GLN A 296 18.66 -5.16 -20.12
CA GLN A 296 19.35 -3.87 -20.06
C GLN A 296 20.84 -4.04 -19.76
N TYR A 297 21.19 -4.89 -18.79
CA TYR A 297 22.58 -5.23 -18.46
C TYR A 297 23.34 -5.78 -19.68
N GLU A 298 22.75 -6.70 -20.44
CA GLU A 298 23.35 -7.28 -21.66
C GLU A 298 23.60 -6.21 -22.73
N LYS A 299 22.67 -5.27 -22.92
CA LYS A 299 22.82 -4.17 -23.89
C LYS A 299 23.96 -3.21 -23.54
N LEU A 300 24.27 -3.06 -22.26
CA LEU A 300 25.30 -2.15 -21.79
C LEU A 300 26.72 -2.71 -21.97
N ASN A 301 26.88 -3.98 -22.39
CA ASN A 301 28.18 -4.67 -22.52
C ASN A 301 29.07 -4.47 -21.28
N LEU A 302 28.46 -4.51 -20.10
CA LEU A 302 29.17 -4.38 -18.83
C LEU A 302 30.01 -5.65 -18.58
N PRO A 303 31.14 -5.51 -17.86
CA PRO A 303 32.02 -6.64 -17.56
C PRO A 303 31.34 -7.76 -16.77
#